data_AF-A0A8B5WFF0-F1
#
_entry.id   AF-A0A8B5WFF0-F1
#
_cell.length_a   1.000
_cell.length_b   1.000
_cell.length_c   1.000
_cell.angle_alpha   90.00
_cell.angle_beta   90.00
_cell.angle_gamma   90.00
#
_symmetry.space_group_name_H-M   'P 1'
#
loop_
_entity.id
_entity.type
_entity.pdbx_description
1 polymer ?
#
loop_
_entity_poly.entity_id
_entity_poly.type
_entity_poly.pdbx_seq_one_letter_code
_entity_poly.pdbx_strand_id
1 'polypeptide(L)'
;MACQVSPITRRSTVQGCLTQSIAREIGFYEIVCVLRYKSHYFRADGINANVAAQEFLEHAEQEQDHADWLAERIVQLGGKPDFSPEGLASRAHSEFVEGENLKEMIQEDLVAERIAIDSYREIIQYLGDRDPTSRRILEDILAQEEEHADDMAGLLADLESG
;
A
#
# COMPACT_ATOMS: atom_id res chain seq x y z
N MET A 1 15.08 -14.38 39.15
CA MET A 1 15.15 -15.58 38.28
C MET A 1 15.04 -15.11 36.84
N ALA A 2 16.16 -14.99 36.13
CA ALA A 2 16.16 -14.51 34.74
C ALA A 2 15.72 -15.67 33.84
N CYS A 3 14.57 -15.52 33.17
CA CYS A 3 14.06 -16.53 32.25
C CYS A 3 14.99 -16.58 31.01
N GLN A 4 15.77 -17.64 30.88
CA GLN A 4 16.63 -17.84 29.70
C GLN A 4 15.76 -18.20 28.51
N VAL A 5 15.46 -17.22 27.66
CA VAL A 5 14.72 -17.42 26.42
C VAL A 5 15.60 -18.25 25.45
N SER A 6 15.10 -19.38 24.98
CA SER A 6 15.79 -20.31 24.06
C SER A 6 16.28 -19.60 22.78
N PRO A 7 17.40 -20.04 22.16
CA PRO A 7 17.85 -19.52 20.86
C PRO A 7 16.77 -19.57 19.77
N ILE A 8 15.90 -20.60 19.80
CA ILE A 8 14.78 -20.73 18.86
C ILE A 8 13.77 -19.59 19.07
N THR A 9 13.39 -19.34 20.32
CA THR A 9 12.46 -18.28 20.70
C THR A 9 13.04 -16.88 20.45
N ARG A 10 14.34 -16.66 20.67
CA ARG A 10 14.99 -15.39 20.32
C ARG A 10 14.95 -15.12 18.81
N ARG A 11 15.17 -16.15 17.98
CA ARG A 11 15.13 -16.02 16.52
C ARG A 11 13.71 -15.72 16.02
N SER A 12 12.68 -16.33 16.62
CA SER A 12 11.29 -16.00 16.31
C SER A 12 10.88 -14.60 16.74
N THR A 13 11.39 -14.09 17.88
CA THR A 13 11.10 -12.71 18.32
C THR A 13 11.72 -11.66 17.40
N VAL A 14 12.97 -11.84 16.96
CA VAL A 14 13.63 -10.90 16.03
C VAL A 14 12.92 -10.88 14.68
N GLN A 15 12.55 -12.04 14.15
CA GLN A 15 11.80 -12.14 12.90
C GLN A 15 10.44 -11.43 13.02
N GLY A 16 9.71 -11.65 14.12
CA GLY A 16 8.43 -10.97 14.37
C GLY A 16 8.55 -9.45 14.46
N CYS A 17 9.59 -8.92 15.11
CA CYS A 17 9.84 -7.47 15.14
C CYS A 17 10.14 -6.89 13.76
N LEU A 18 10.90 -7.62 12.93
CA LEU A 18 11.20 -7.15 11.58
C LEU A 18 9.96 -7.15 10.69
N THR A 19 9.16 -8.23 10.73
CA THR A 19 7.92 -8.28 9.97
C THR A 19 6.93 -7.20 10.42
N GLN A 20 6.90 -6.85 11.71
CA GLN A 20 6.14 -5.70 12.19
C GLN A 20 6.64 -4.36 11.62
N SER A 21 7.96 -4.17 11.46
CA SER A 21 8.50 -2.95 10.86
C SER A 21 8.07 -2.82 9.40
N ILE A 22 8.23 -3.90 8.64
CA ILE A 22 7.84 -3.98 7.23
C ILE A 22 6.34 -3.69 7.09
N ALA A 23 5.49 -4.35 7.86
CA ALA A 23 4.05 -4.14 7.80
C ALA A 23 3.63 -2.70 8.14
N ARG A 24 4.38 -2.01 9.00
CA ARG A 24 4.14 -0.59 9.29
C ARG A 24 4.51 0.30 8.13
N GLU A 25 5.69 0.08 7.55
CA GLU A 25 6.19 0.87 6.41
C GLU A 25 5.23 0.76 5.22
N ILE A 26 4.76 -0.45 4.92
CA ILE A 26 3.72 -0.68 3.90
C ILE A 26 2.41 -0.02 4.31
N GLY A 27 1.93 -0.22 5.54
CA GLY A 27 0.68 0.41 5.99
C GLY A 27 0.70 1.94 5.94
N PHE A 28 1.86 2.58 6.13
CA PHE A 28 1.98 4.04 5.93
C PHE A 28 1.88 4.43 4.46
N TYR A 29 2.45 3.61 3.57
CA TYR A 29 2.32 3.78 2.12
C TYR A 29 0.84 3.72 1.71
N GLU A 30 0.11 2.67 2.12
CA GLU A 30 -1.31 2.49 1.76
C GLU A 30 -2.17 3.67 2.25
N ILE A 31 -1.94 4.15 3.47
CA ILE A 31 -2.69 5.32 3.99
C ILE A 31 -2.43 6.57 3.12
N VAL A 32 -1.21 6.76 2.62
CA VAL A 32 -0.93 7.88 1.70
C VAL A 32 -1.64 7.67 0.35
N CYS A 33 -1.69 6.44 -0.16
CA CYS A 33 -2.45 6.10 -1.37
C CYS A 33 -3.95 6.34 -1.20
N VAL A 34 -4.57 5.91 -0.08
CA VAL A 34 -5.97 6.24 0.26
C VAL A 34 -6.21 7.74 0.14
N LEU A 35 -5.35 8.54 0.79
CA LEU A 35 -5.51 10.00 0.79
C LEU A 35 -5.35 10.58 -0.62
N ARG A 36 -4.41 10.06 -1.42
CA ARG A 36 -4.14 10.54 -2.78
C ARG A 36 -5.31 10.20 -3.70
N TYR A 37 -5.76 8.95 -3.73
CA TYR A 37 -6.92 8.54 -4.51
C TYR A 37 -8.20 9.28 -4.11
N LYS A 38 -8.46 9.50 -2.81
CA LYS A 38 -9.60 10.35 -2.39
C LYS A 38 -9.45 11.78 -2.89
N SER A 39 -8.24 12.35 -2.87
CA SER A 39 -7.98 13.69 -3.43
C SER A 39 -8.30 13.74 -4.92
N HIS A 40 -7.82 12.76 -5.69
CA HIS A 40 -8.08 12.66 -7.12
C HIS A 40 -9.56 12.43 -7.43
N TYR A 41 -10.24 11.54 -6.70
CA TYR A 41 -11.67 11.31 -6.82
C TYR A 41 -12.50 12.60 -6.71
N PHE A 42 -12.26 13.41 -5.67
CA PHE A 42 -13.02 14.64 -5.46
C PHE A 42 -12.67 15.75 -6.45
N ARG A 43 -11.52 15.67 -7.12
CA ARG A 43 -11.02 16.68 -8.07
C ARG A 43 -11.18 16.27 -9.53
N ALA A 44 -11.51 15.03 -9.81
CA ALA A 44 -11.72 14.53 -11.16
C ALA A 44 -12.87 15.31 -11.83
N ASP A 45 -12.51 16.09 -12.85
CA ASP A 45 -13.45 16.93 -13.62
C ASP A 45 -13.13 16.83 -15.13
N GLY A 46 -14.13 17.08 -15.96
CA GLY A 46 -14.07 16.96 -17.41
C GLY A 46 -15.08 15.96 -17.99
N ILE A 47 -15.21 15.98 -19.32
CA ILE A 47 -16.28 15.27 -20.07
C ILE A 47 -16.26 13.75 -19.84
N ASN A 48 -15.09 13.16 -19.57
CA ASN A 48 -14.90 11.73 -19.36
C ASN A 48 -14.40 11.37 -17.93
N ALA A 49 -14.47 12.31 -16.99
CA ALA A 49 -13.89 12.11 -15.65
C ALA A 49 -14.66 11.13 -14.76
N ASN A 50 -15.91 10.80 -15.10
CA ASN A 50 -16.77 9.98 -14.25
C ASN A 50 -16.24 8.56 -14.06
N VAL A 51 -15.69 7.95 -15.12
CA VAL A 51 -15.12 6.59 -15.04
C VAL A 51 -13.88 6.61 -14.16
N ALA A 52 -12.91 7.49 -14.46
CA ALA A 52 -11.70 7.62 -13.64
C ALA A 52 -12.00 7.95 -12.18
N ALA A 53 -13.01 8.79 -11.90
CA ALA A 53 -13.44 9.07 -10.53
C ALA A 53 -13.95 7.81 -9.81
N GLN A 54 -14.71 6.94 -10.49
CA GLN A 54 -15.17 5.69 -9.89
C GLN A 54 -14.00 4.75 -9.58
N GLU A 55 -13.06 4.61 -10.53
CA GLU A 55 -11.84 3.80 -10.31
C GLU A 55 -11.01 4.34 -9.13
N PHE A 56 -10.79 5.66 -9.05
CA PHE A 56 -10.10 6.27 -7.91
C PHE A 56 -10.80 6.01 -6.58
N LEU A 57 -12.14 6.01 -6.58
CA LEU A 57 -12.90 5.76 -5.36
C LEU A 57 -12.77 4.30 -4.91
N GLU A 58 -12.84 3.36 -5.86
CA GLU A 58 -12.68 1.93 -5.64
C GLU A 58 -11.28 1.61 -5.11
N HIS A 59 -10.24 2.11 -5.77
CA HIS A 59 -8.86 1.92 -5.32
C HIS A 59 -8.66 2.52 -3.92
N ALA A 60 -9.18 3.72 -3.63
CA ALA A 60 -9.10 4.29 -2.29
C ALA A 60 -9.74 3.41 -1.18
N GLU A 61 -10.74 2.60 -1.52
CA GLU A 61 -11.38 1.66 -0.60
C GLU A 61 -10.54 0.39 -0.44
N GLN A 62 -9.98 -0.14 -1.52
CA GLN A 62 -9.05 -1.27 -1.51
C GLN A 62 -7.75 -0.95 -0.73
N GLU A 63 -7.18 0.24 -0.95
CA GLU A 63 -6.01 0.70 -0.18
C GLU A 63 -6.28 0.81 1.31
N GLN A 64 -7.52 1.17 1.69
CA GLN A 64 -7.91 1.21 3.09
C GLN A 64 -8.01 -0.21 3.67
N ASP A 65 -8.52 -1.17 2.89
CA ASP A 65 -8.53 -2.58 3.28
C ASP A 65 -7.10 -3.14 3.42
N HIS A 66 -6.17 -2.76 2.53
CA HIS A 66 -4.75 -3.11 2.62
C HIS A 66 -4.14 -2.63 3.95
N ALA A 67 -4.33 -1.35 4.27
CA ALA A 67 -3.88 -0.76 5.52
C ALA A 67 -4.46 -1.46 6.75
N ASP A 68 -5.74 -1.85 6.69
CA ASP A 68 -6.44 -2.52 7.77
C ASP A 68 -5.94 -3.96 7.98
N TRP A 69 -5.69 -4.71 6.90
CA TRP A 69 -5.09 -6.06 6.99
C TRP A 69 -3.69 -6.03 7.61
N LEU A 70 -2.88 -5.05 7.22
CA LEU A 70 -1.54 -4.85 7.77
C LEU A 70 -1.59 -4.42 9.24
N ALA A 71 -2.53 -3.54 9.60
CA ALA A 71 -2.75 -3.15 10.99
C ALA A 71 -3.17 -4.34 11.86
N GLU A 72 -4.11 -5.17 11.39
CA GLU A 72 -4.49 -6.40 12.09
C GLU A 72 -3.28 -7.32 12.23
N ARG A 73 -2.48 -7.48 11.17
CA ARG A 73 -1.29 -8.32 11.21
C ARG A 73 -0.26 -7.83 12.23
N ILE A 74 -0.05 -6.52 12.33
CA ILE A 74 0.82 -5.91 13.35
C ILE A 74 0.33 -6.28 14.76
N VAL A 75 -0.98 -6.22 15.03
CA VAL A 75 -1.56 -6.61 16.33
C VAL A 75 -1.35 -8.10 16.61
N GLN A 76 -1.58 -8.97 15.62
CA GLN A 76 -1.34 -10.42 15.75
C GLN A 76 0.12 -10.75 16.10
N LEU A 77 1.07 -9.96 15.61
CA LEU A 77 2.49 -10.07 15.92
C LEU A 77 2.89 -9.45 17.28
N GLY A 78 1.92 -8.89 18.02
CA GLY A 78 2.13 -8.25 19.33
C GLY A 78 2.56 -6.78 19.26
N GLY A 79 2.46 -6.17 18.08
CA GLY A 79 2.72 -4.76 17.84
C GLY A 79 1.51 -3.87 18.10
N LYS A 80 1.65 -2.59 17.73
CA LYS A 80 0.58 -1.57 17.82
C LYS A 80 0.55 -0.76 16.53
N PRO A 81 -0.46 -0.83 15.67
CA PRO A 81 -0.51 -0.02 14.46
C PRO A 81 -0.43 1.47 14.79
N ASP A 82 0.09 2.27 13.86
CA ASP A 82 0.34 3.69 14.07
C ASP A 82 -0.37 4.53 12.99
N PHE A 83 -1.60 4.91 13.28
CA PHE A 83 -2.41 5.79 12.43
C PHE A 83 -2.23 7.28 12.77
N SER A 84 -1.17 7.65 13.48
CA SER A 84 -0.90 9.06 13.73
C SER A 84 -0.66 9.80 12.41
N PRO A 85 -1.33 10.93 12.14
CA PRO A 85 -1.00 11.75 10.96
C PRO A 85 0.38 12.41 11.11
N GLU A 86 0.87 12.57 12.35
CA GLU A 86 2.18 13.15 12.60
C GLU A 86 3.28 12.29 11.97
N GLY A 87 4.09 12.92 11.11
CA GLY A 87 5.19 12.24 10.42
C GLY A 87 4.75 11.15 9.45
N LEU A 88 3.48 11.08 9.05
CA LEU A 88 3.00 10.07 8.07
C LEU A 88 3.77 10.19 6.75
N ALA A 89 3.84 11.39 6.17
CA ALA A 89 4.54 11.65 4.92
C ALA A 89 6.07 11.40 5.00
N SER A 90 6.68 11.49 6.19
CA SER A 90 8.10 11.16 6.36
C SER A 90 8.36 9.66 6.53
N ARG A 91 7.32 8.88 6.87
CA ARG A 91 7.39 7.43 7.10
C ARG A 91 6.91 6.64 5.89
N ALA A 92 5.94 7.16 5.15
CA ALA A 92 5.55 6.63 3.87
C ALA A 92 6.65 6.96 2.85
N HIS A 93 7.25 5.93 2.24
CA HIS A 93 8.16 6.12 1.10
C HIS A 93 7.41 6.46 -0.21
N SER A 94 6.18 6.97 -0.08
CA SER A 94 5.29 7.41 -1.16
C SER A 94 5.22 8.93 -1.17
N GLU A 95 5.29 9.54 -2.35
CA GLU A 95 5.00 10.96 -2.49
C GLU A 95 3.48 11.18 -2.64
N PHE A 96 2.96 12.18 -1.93
CA PHE A 96 1.61 12.67 -2.14
C PHE A 96 1.65 13.73 -3.24
N VAL A 97 1.46 13.30 -4.48
CA VAL A 97 1.37 14.18 -5.64
C VAL A 97 -0.09 14.33 -6.04
N GLU A 98 -0.55 15.56 -6.22
CA GLU A 98 -1.98 15.87 -6.41
C GLU A 98 -2.46 15.91 -7.86
N GLY A 99 -1.55 16.13 -8.82
CA GLY A 99 -1.85 16.38 -10.25
C GLY A 99 -2.69 17.64 -10.54
N GLU A 100 -2.36 18.40 -11.59
CA GLU A 100 -3.12 19.62 -11.95
C GLU A 100 -4.35 19.33 -12.83
N ASN A 101 -4.37 18.17 -13.49
CA ASN A 101 -5.46 17.74 -14.37
C ASN A 101 -5.62 16.21 -14.34
N LEU A 102 -6.73 15.71 -14.91
CA LEU A 102 -7.07 14.29 -14.87
C LEU A 102 -5.96 13.38 -15.44
N LYS A 103 -5.28 13.81 -16.50
CA LYS A 103 -4.18 13.03 -17.09
C LYS A 103 -3.02 12.90 -16.11
N GLU A 104 -2.63 13.99 -15.47
CA GLU A 104 -1.56 13.98 -14.47
C GLU A 104 -1.95 13.11 -13.27
N MET A 105 -3.19 13.20 -12.76
CA MET A 105 -3.66 12.36 -11.65
C MET A 105 -3.48 10.86 -11.96
N ILE A 106 -3.96 10.41 -13.13
CA ILE A 106 -3.84 9.00 -13.55
C ILE A 106 -2.37 8.59 -13.73
N GLN A 107 -1.53 9.49 -14.25
CA GLN A 107 -0.11 9.22 -14.43
C GLN A 107 0.62 9.07 -13.09
N GLU A 108 0.31 9.92 -12.12
CA GLU A 108 0.90 9.85 -10.78
C GLU A 108 0.47 8.58 -10.03
N ASP A 109 -0.82 8.21 -10.10
CA ASP A 109 -1.30 6.95 -9.53
C ASP A 109 -0.63 5.73 -10.20
N LEU A 110 -0.56 5.70 -11.53
CA LEU A 110 0.14 4.62 -12.26
C LEU A 110 1.62 4.49 -11.87
N VAL A 111 2.31 5.61 -11.65
CA VAL A 111 3.71 5.60 -11.19
C VAL A 111 3.80 5.06 -9.77
N ALA A 112 2.90 5.48 -8.88
CA ALA A 112 2.84 4.98 -7.52
C ALA A 112 2.64 3.45 -7.49
N GLU A 113 1.68 2.92 -8.26
CA GLU A 113 1.43 1.47 -8.26
C GLU A 113 2.61 0.65 -8.75
N ARG A 114 3.33 1.13 -9.76
CA ARG A 114 4.54 0.46 -10.22
C ARG A 114 5.63 0.42 -9.15
N ILE A 115 5.76 1.49 -8.36
CA ILE A 115 6.70 1.54 -7.24
C ILE A 115 6.25 0.58 -6.12
N ALA A 116 4.96 0.54 -5.81
CA ALA A 116 4.39 -0.38 -4.83
C ALA A 116 4.63 -1.85 -5.24
N ILE A 117 4.29 -2.22 -6.48
CA ILE A 117 4.49 -3.55 -7.06
C ILE A 117 5.95 -4.00 -6.93
N ASP A 118 6.90 -3.16 -7.34
CA ASP A 118 8.33 -3.50 -7.26
C ASP A 118 8.76 -3.72 -5.79
N SER A 119 8.32 -2.83 -4.90
CA SER A 119 8.62 -2.91 -3.46
C SER A 119 8.03 -4.18 -2.83
N TYR A 120 6.77 -4.50 -3.14
CA TYR A 120 6.07 -5.64 -2.53
C TYR A 120 6.64 -6.96 -3.03
N ARG A 121 7.03 -7.07 -4.31
CA ARG A 121 7.75 -8.24 -4.84
C ARG A 121 9.06 -8.49 -4.10
N GLU A 122 9.86 -7.46 -3.85
CA GLU A 122 11.11 -7.58 -3.09
C GLU A 122 10.84 -8.03 -1.64
N ILE A 123 9.82 -7.47 -0.99
CA ILE A 123 9.45 -7.79 0.38
C ILE A 123 8.89 -9.23 0.49
N ILE A 124 8.05 -9.66 -0.44
CA ILE A 124 7.52 -11.04 -0.51
C ILE A 124 8.67 -12.03 -0.63
N GLN A 125 9.62 -11.77 -1.55
CA GLN A 125 10.81 -12.57 -1.71
C GLN A 125 11.65 -12.58 -0.42
N TYR A 126 11.80 -11.43 0.22
CA TYR A 126 12.47 -11.32 1.49
C TYR A 126 11.78 -12.19 2.55
N LEU A 127 10.49 -12.06 2.78
CA LEU A 127 9.79 -12.85 3.80
C LEU A 127 9.96 -14.36 3.56
N GLY A 128 9.79 -14.80 2.31
CA GLY A 128 9.92 -16.21 1.94
C GLY A 128 9.13 -17.14 2.87
N ASP A 129 9.77 -18.20 3.35
CA ASP A 129 9.13 -19.15 4.27
C ASP A 129 9.20 -18.75 5.76
N ARG A 130 9.75 -17.57 6.07
CA ARG A 130 9.98 -17.13 7.46
C ARG A 130 8.71 -16.63 8.14
N ASP A 131 7.79 -16.06 7.37
CA ASP A 131 6.45 -15.68 7.82
C ASP A 131 5.44 -15.89 6.69
N PRO A 132 4.91 -17.12 6.52
CA PRO A 132 4.00 -17.44 5.44
C PRO A 132 2.64 -16.73 5.56
N THR A 133 2.25 -16.29 6.76
CA THR A 133 1.00 -15.55 6.95
C THR A 133 1.15 -14.13 6.44
N SER A 134 2.21 -13.42 6.83
CA SER A 134 2.46 -12.07 6.32
C SER A 134 2.76 -12.07 4.83
N ARG A 135 3.49 -13.10 4.34
CA ARG A 135 3.74 -13.26 2.89
C ARG A 135 2.43 -13.33 2.09
N ARG A 136 1.45 -14.13 2.53
CA ARG A 136 0.17 -14.25 1.82
C ARG A 136 -0.61 -12.95 1.79
N ILE A 137 -0.66 -12.21 2.90
CA ILE A 137 -1.30 -10.89 2.94
C ILE A 137 -0.67 -9.97 1.89
N LEU A 138 0.67 -9.95 1.79
CA LEU A 138 1.35 -9.13 0.78
C LEU A 138 1.17 -9.64 -0.65
N GLU A 139 1.02 -10.95 -0.86
CA GLU A 139 0.69 -11.53 -2.18
C GLU A 139 -0.73 -11.12 -2.61
N ASP A 140 -1.68 -11.05 -1.68
CA ASP A 140 -3.05 -10.60 -1.94
C ASP A 140 -3.11 -9.08 -2.23
N ILE A 141 -2.32 -8.27 -1.51
CA ILE A 141 -2.15 -6.83 -1.81
C ILE A 141 -1.50 -6.64 -3.17
N LEU A 142 -0.37 -7.31 -3.44
CA LEU A 142 0.35 -7.22 -4.72
C LEU A 142 -0.55 -7.54 -5.91
N ALA A 143 -1.44 -8.53 -5.79
CA ALA A 143 -2.37 -8.88 -6.85
C ALA A 143 -3.35 -7.73 -7.17
N GLN A 144 -3.81 -6.99 -6.15
CA GLN A 144 -4.65 -5.81 -6.33
C GLN A 144 -3.85 -4.64 -6.91
N GLU A 145 -2.60 -4.41 -6.47
CA GLU A 145 -1.78 -3.34 -7.07
C GLU A 145 -1.48 -3.57 -8.55
N GLU A 146 -1.30 -4.83 -8.96
CA GLU A 146 -1.13 -5.19 -10.37
C GLU A 146 -2.41 -4.88 -11.19
N GLU A 147 -3.59 -5.10 -10.61
CA GLU A 147 -4.88 -4.71 -11.20
C GLU A 147 -5.03 -3.18 -11.27
N HIS A 148 -4.75 -2.47 -10.17
CA HIS A 148 -4.80 -1.00 -10.12
C HIS A 148 -3.91 -0.37 -11.21
N ALA A 149 -2.69 -0.90 -11.40
CA ALA A 149 -1.76 -0.42 -12.41
C ALA A 149 -2.27 -0.66 -13.84
N ASP A 150 -2.94 -1.79 -14.10
CA ASP A 150 -3.53 -2.10 -15.39
C ASP A 150 -4.72 -1.19 -15.70
N ASP A 151 -5.58 -0.91 -14.71
CA ASP A 151 -6.72 -0.01 -14.84
C ASP A 151 -6.28 1.44 -15.12
N MET A 152 -5.29 1.94 -14.36
CA MET A 152 -4.73 3.28 -14.61
C MET A 152 -4.08 3.38 -15.99
N ALA A 153 -3.40 2.32 -16.44
CA ALA A 153 -2.83 2.28 -17.79
C ALA A 153 -3.92 2.28 -18.88
N GLY A 154 -5.03 1.57 -18.66
CA GLY A 154 -6.21 1.58 -19.51
C GLY A 154 -6.85 2.97 -19.63
N LEU A 155 -7.14 3.60 -18.49
CA LEU A 155 -7.69 4.97 -18.45
C LEU A 155 -6.79 5.98 -19.17
N LEU A 156 -5.47 5.88 -18.98
CA LEU A 156 -4.52 6.76 -19.64
C LEU A 156 -4.53 6.58 -21.16
N ALA A 157 -4.58 5.33 -21.63
CA ALA A 157 -4.65 5.03 -23.06
C ALA A 157 -5.96 5.56 -23.69
N ASP A 158 -7.08 5.39 -23.00
CA ASP A 158 -8.38 5.88 -23.46
C ASP A 158 -8.39 7.41 -23.58
N LEU A 159 -7.83 8.12 -22.59
CA LEU A 159 -7.70 9.58 -22.60
C LEU A 159 -6.81 10.11 -23.74
N GLU A 160 -5.79 9.35 -24.14
CA GLU A 160 -4.90 9.75 -25.25
C GLU A 160 -5.49 9.44 -26.64
N SER A 161 -6.50 8.55 -26.69
CA SER A 161 -7.14 8.11 -27.94
C SER A 161 -8.39 8.89 -28.33
N GLY A 162 -8.96 9.68 -27.42
CA GLY A 162 -10.14 10.54 -27.62
C GLY A 162 -9.81 11.98 -27.99
#